data_AF-A0AAU9SI24-F1
#
_entry.id   AF-A0AAU9SI24-F1
#
_cell.length_a   1.000
_cell.length_b   1.000
_cell.length_c   1.000
_cell.angle_alpha   90.00
_cell.angle_beta   90.00
_cell.angle_gamma   90.00
#
_symmetry.space_group_name_H-M   'P 1'
#
loop_
_entity.id
_entity.type
_entity.pdbx_description
1 polymer ?
#
loop_
_entity_poly.entity_id
_entity_poly.type
_entity_poly.pdbx_seq_one_letter_code
_entity_poly.pdbx_strand_id
1 'polypeptide(L)'
;MGAEKKWLFTLFSVVFLSVFLLLLYSISAFTSKPFPSAIRHGAHYPPAFAYYITGGRGDSDRIFRLLLAVYHPRNRYLLHLGADATDAERLALLSDLKSVPVVNAFGNVDVLGKVDRLSENGASKIAATLHAVSILLKLDRTWNWFIELSALDYPLITQDDLSHVFASVNRSVNFIDHTSDLAWKDTLLSKKNTALHCYRETTNTRCFQSSPWSVLSRSFLEYCIFGWDNLPRILLMYFNNVILSEECYFHTVICNAPEFSNTTVNGDLRYMIWDSPPKMEPHFLGVSDFDQMAQSGAAFARQFKKDDPVLDVVDREILKRGRYRVTPGAWCLSHSSWWTDPCSEWDDVNVVKAGPQAKKLDETITNFLDDLNSQTNQCK
;
A
#
# COMPACT_ATOMS: atom_id res chain seq x y z
N MET A 1 -15.39 63.17 -33.26
CA MET A 1 -14.58 62.83 -32.06
C MET A 1 -14.92 61.49 -31.38
N GLY A 2 -15.86 60.67 -31.87
CA GLY A 2 -16.25 59.40 -31.22
C GLY A 2 -15.60 58.12 -31.76
N ALA A 3 -15.11 58.12 -33.01
CA ALA A 3 -14.54 56.92 -33.65
C ALA A 3 -13.10 56.62 -33.22
N GLU A 4 -12.28 57.66 -33.00
CA GLU A 4 -10.87 57.51 -32.59
C GLU A 4 -10.73 56.91 -31.18
N LYS A 5 -11.65 57.27 -30.26
CA LYS A 5 -11.64 56.74 -28.88
C LYS A 5 -11.94 55.24 -28.82
N LYS A 6 -12.77 54.72 -29.74
CA LYS A 6 -13.09 53.28 -29.81
C LYS A 6 -11.88 52.45 -30.26
N TRP A 7 -11.15 52.95 -31.26
CA TRP A 7 -9.94 52.30 -31.76
C TRP A 7 -8.80 52.29 -30.74
N LEU A 8 -8.64 53.37 -29.97
CA LEU A 8 -7.65 53.42 -28.90
C LEU A 8 -7.97 52.41 -27.77
N PHE A 9 -9.24 52.24 -27.41
CA PHE A 9 -9.65 51.29 -26.38
C PHE A 9 -9.46 49.83 -26.81
N THR A 10 -9.79 49.49 -28.06
CA THR A 10 -9.56 48.14 -28.59
C THR A 10 -8.07 47.83 -28.69
N LEU A 11 -7.26 48.79 -29.14
CA LEU A 11 -5.81 48.61 -29.23
C LEU A 11 -5.19 48.41 -27.84
N PHE A 12 -5.58 49.22 -26.85
CA PHE A 12 -5.12 49.09 -25.47
C PHE A 12 -5.54 47.74 -24.86
N SER A 13 -6.76 47.28 -25.14
CA SER A 13 -7.27 45.99 -24.63
C SER A 13 -6.49 44.81 -25.21
N VAL A 14 -6.17 44.84 -26.52
CA VAL A 14 -5.39 43.79 -27.18
C VAL A 14 -3.96 43.78 -26.65
N VAL A 15 -3.31 44.94 -26.53
CA VAL A 15 -1.95 45.01 -25.96
C VAL A 15 -1.93 44.54 -24.51
N PHE A 16 -2.90 44.96 -23.69
CA PHE A 16 -3.00 44.51 -22.31
C PHE A 16 -3.19 42.98 -22.22
N LEU A 17 -4.06 42.41 -23.04
CA LEU A 17 -4.29 40.96 -23.09
C LEU A 17 -3.03 40.21 -23.56
N SER A 18 -2.33 40.72 -24.58
CA SER A 18 -1.08 40.13 -25.08
C SER A 18 0.04 40.19 -24.06
N VAL A 19 0.22 41.32 -23.36
CA VAL A 19 1.21 41.47 -22.29
C VAL A 19 0.87 40.58 -21.09
N PHE A 20 -0.41 40.47 -20.72
CA PHE A 20 -0.88 39.58 -19.67
C PHE A 20 -0.64 38.10 -20.02
N LEU A 21 -0.92 37.69 -21.26
CA LEU A 21 -0.63 36.33 -21.74
C LEU A 21 0.87 36.05 -21.80
N LEU A 22 1.70 37.02 -22.20
CA LEU A 22 3.16 36.90 -22.19
C LEU A 22 3.72 36.80 -20.77
N LEU A 23 3.17 37.54 -19.81
CA LEU A 23 3.51 37.41 -18.39
C LEU A 23 3.14 36.03 -17.85
N LEU A 24 1.94 35.52 -18.15
CA LEU A 24 1.52 34.17 -17.77
C LEU A 24 2.42 33.08 -18.39
N TYR A 25 2.78 33.23 -19.67
CA TYR A 25 3.68 32.31 -20.36
C TYR A 25 5.09 32.35 -19.76
N SER A 26 5.60 33.55 -19.43
CA SER A 26 6.91 33.72 -18.80
C SER A 26 6.95 33.10 -17.41
N ILE A 27 5.90 33.29 -16.60
CA ILE A 27 5.78 32.65 -15.28
C ILE A 27 5.76 31.11 -15.43
N SER A 28 5.09 30.58 -16.46
CA SER A 28 5.07 29.13 -16.74
C SER A 28 6.38 28.59 -17.33
N ALA A 29 7.18 29.43 -17.98
CA ALA A 29 8.45 29.03 -18.58
C ALA A 29 9.63 29.06 -17.58
N PHE A 30 9.50 29.83 -16.50
CA PHE A 30 10.51 29.94 -15.43
C PHE A 30 10.27 29.00 -14.23
N THR A 31 9.16 28.27 -14.17
CA THR A 31 9.00 27.17 -13.22
C THR A 31 9.76 25.95 -13.73
N SER A 32 11.07 25.92 -13.50
CA SER A 32 11.83 24.68 -13.62
C SER A 32 11.17 23.63 -12.73
N LYS A 33 10.64 22.54 -13.31
CA LYS A 33 10.19 21.41 -12.51
C LYS A 33 11.38 20.97 -11.66
N PRO A 34 11.26 20.90 -10.32
CA PRO A 34 12.37 20.47 -9.49
C PRO A 34 12.81 19.08 -9.99
N PHE A 35 14.12 18.87 -10.10
CA PHE A 35 14.64 17.54 -10.43
C PHE A 35 14.37 16.61 -9.24
N PRO A 36 14.06 15.32 -9.47
CA PRO A 36 13.91 14.37 -8.39
C PRO A 36 15.24 14.28 -7.62
N SER A 37 15.18 14.44 -6.30
CA SER A 37 16.34 14.26 -5.42
C SER A 37 16.85 12.82 -5.51
N ALA A 38 18.17 12.63 -5.44
CA ALA A 38 18.76 11.29 -5.53
C ALA A 38 18.32 10.39 -4.37
N ILE A 39 17.71 9.25 -4.68
CA ILE A 39 17.35 8.22 -3.70
C ILE A 39 18.58 7.37 -3.42
N ARG A 40 18.92 7.23 -2.14
CA ARG A 40 20.03 6.41 -1.65
C ARG A 40 19.51 5.16 -0.97
N HIS A 41 20.14 4.04 -1.26
CA HIS A 41 19.76 2.72 -0.76
C HIS A 41 20.89 2.11 0.07
N GLY A 42 20.56 1.10 0.86
CA GLY A 42 21.48 0.39 1.75
C GLY A 42 21.04 0.43 3.20
N ALA A 43 21.79 -0.27 4.06
CA ALA A 43 21.44 -0.44 5.48
C ALA A 43 21.43 0.88 6.28
N HIS A 44 22.23 1.87 5.89
CA HIS A 44 22.32 3.18 6.57
C HIS A 44 21.27 4.19 6.12
N TYR A 45 20.43 3.84 5.14
CA TYR A 45 19.36 4.70 4.65
C TYR A 45 17.99 4.09 5.00
N PRO A 46 16.93 4.91 5.11
CA PRO A 46 15.58 4.41 5.38
C PRO A 46 15.18 3.32 4.37
N PRO A 47 14.37 2.34 4.78
CA PRO A 47 13.92 1.31 3.85
C PRO A 47 13.03 1.89 2.74
N ALA A 48 12.80 1.08 1.73
CA ALA A 48 11.83 1.35 0.67
C ALA A 48 10.81 0.22 0.61
N PHE A 49 9.56 0.57 0.33
CA PHE A 49 8.44 -0.36 0.27
C PHE A 49 7.91 -0.48 -1.15
N ALA A 50 7.50 -1.68 -1.53
CA ALA A 50 6.77 -1.95 -2.75
C ALA A 50 5.29 -2.17 -2.41
N TYR A 51 4.45 -1.22 -2.80
CA TYR A 51 3.01 -1.29 -2.59
C TYR A 51 2.31 -1.87 -3.81
N TYR A 52 1.45 -2.86 -3.56
CA TYR A 52 0.49 -3.34 -4.54
C TYR A 52 -0.92 -2.95 -4.08
N ILE A 53 -1.54 -2.00 -4.78
CA ILE A 53 -2.84 -1.44 -4.39
C ILE A 53 -3.91 -1.90 -5.38
N THR A 54 -4.88 -2.66 -4.88
CA THR A 54 -5.92 -3.30 -5.68
C THR A 54 -7.29 -2.68 -5.49
N GLY A 55 -8.15 -2.77 -6.51
CA GLY A 55 -9.57 -2.42 -6.40
C GLY A 55 -10.32 -2.90 -7.63
N GLY A 56 -11.65 -2.88 -7.56
CA GLY A 56 -12.52 -3.30 -8.64
C GLY A 56 -13.15 -2.12 -9.39
N ARG A 57 -14.29 -2.40 -10.00
CA ARG A 57 -15.15 -1.38 -10.60
C ARG A 57 -15.56 -0.32 -9.57
N GLY A 58 -15.41 0.96 -9.93
CA GLY A 58 -15.80 2.10 -9.10
C GLY A 58 -14.80 2.50 -8.01
N ASP A 59 -13.66 1.80 -7.92
CA ASP A 59 -12.63 2.02 -6.89
C ASP A 59 -11.50 2.96 -7.34
N SER A 60 -11.53 3.50 -8.57
CA SER A 60 -10.49 4.40 -9.10
C SER A 60 -10.15 5.54 -8.12
N ASP A 61 -11.15 6.29 -7.67
CA ASP A 61 -10.96 7.41 -6.73
C ASP A 61 -10.41 6.95 -5.37
N ARG A 62 -10.79 5.74 -4.94
CA ARG A 62 -10.37 5.17 -3.65
C ARG A 62 -8.91 4.75 -3.69
N ILE A 63 -8.50 4.07 -4.76
CA ILE A 63 -7.09 3.73 -5.00
C ILE A 63 -6.26 5.01 -5.10
N PHE A 64 -6.75 6.02 -5.83
CA PHE A 64 -6.04 7.29 -5.95
C PHE A 64 -5.88 7.98 -4.59
N ARG A 65 -6.97 8.09 -3.80
CA ARG A 65 -6.92 8.64 -2.43
C ARG A 65 -5.95 7.86 -1.54
N LEU A 66 -6.02 6.53 -1.57
CA LEU A 66 -5.17 5.64 -0.77
C LEU A 66 -3.70 5.81 -1.16
N LEU A 67 -3.38 5.80 -2.46
CA LEU A 67 -2.02 6.05 -2.95
C LEU A 67 -1.48 7.35 -2.37
N LEU A 68 -2.22 8.46 -2.47
CA LEU A 68 -1.75 9.75 -1.93
C LEU A 68 -1.53 9.71 -0.42
N ALA A 69 -2.30 8.90 0.31
CA ALA A 69 -2.14 8.72 1.76
C ALA A 69 -0.87 7.93 2.11
N VAL A 70 -0.46 6.98 1.26
CA VAL A 70 0.74 6.14 1.46
C VAL A 70 1.92 6.55 0.58
N TYR A 71 1.86 7.68 -0.13
CA TYR A 71 2.89 8.05 -1.10
C TYR A 71 4.18 8.55 -0.42
N HIS A 72 5.31 8.06 -0.90
CA HIS A 72 6.64 8.53 -0.57
C HIS A 72 7.56 8.33 -1.79
N PRO A 73 8.44 9.28 -2.15
CA PRO A 73 9.29 9.18 -3.34
C PRO A 73 10.22 7.95 -3.37
N ARG A 74 10.60 7.42 -2.20
CA ARG A 74 11.46 6.23 -2.05
C ARG A 74 10.79 4.91 -2.42
N ASN A 75 9.47 4.86 -2.37
CA ASN A 75 8.71 3.63 -2.50
C ASN A 75 8.35 3.36 -3.96
N ARG A 76 7.99 2.12 -4.27
CA ARG A 76 7.44 1.72 -5.58
C ARG A 76 5.97 1.35 -5.44
N TYR A 77 5.14 1.79 -6.38
CA TYR A 77 3.71 1.53 -6.34
C TYR A 77 3.24 0.89 -7.64
N LEU A 78 2.49 -0.21 -7.53
CA LEU A 78 1.76 -0.82 -8.62
C LEU A 78 0.27 -0.81 -8.28
N LEU A 79 -0.50 -0.04 -9.05
CA LEU A 79 -1.94 0.05 -8.91
C LEU A 79 -2.62 -0.92 -9.86
N HIS A 80 -3.63 -1.64 -9.38
CA HIS A 80 -4.36 -2.62 -10.17
C HIS A 80 -5.86 -2.48 -9.98
N LEU A 81 -6.52 -1.96 -11.03
CA LEU A 81 -7.96 -2.06 -11.20
C LEU A 81 -8.29 -3.38 -11.90
N GLY A 82 -8.98 -4.27 -11.19
CA GLY A 82 -9.33 -5.62 -11.64
C GLY A 82 -10.07 -5.63 -12.97
N ALA A 83 -10.14 -6.80 -13.61
CA ALA A 83 -10.75 -6.96 -14.94
C ALA A 83 -12.24 -6.54 -15.02
N ASP A 84 -12.91 -6.36 -13.90
CA ASP A 84 -14.28 -5.86 -13.80
C ASP A 84 -14.40 -4.34 -13.97
N ALA A 85 -13.31 -3.59 -13.80
CA ALA A 85 -13.21 -2.16 -14.08
C ALA A 85 -13.06 -1.87 -15.58
N THR A 86 -13.52 -0.69 -15.99
CA THR A 86 -13.49 -0.21 -17.38
C THR A 86 -12.16 0.42 -17.76
N ASP A 87 -11.83 0.44 -19.05
CA ASP A 87 -10.64 1.14 -19.54
C ASP A 87 -10.71 2.65 -19.30
N ALA A 88 -11.92 3.22 -19.28
CA ALA A 88 -12.14 4.62 -18.93
C ALA A 88 -11.69 4.93 -17.49
N GLU A 89 -12.00 4.06 -16.52
CA GLU A 89 -11.55 4.22 -15.14
C GLU A 89 -10.02 4.13 -15.04
N ARG A 90 -9.38 3.20 -15.78
CA ARG A 90 -7.91 3.09 -15.80
C ARG A 90 -7.25 4.33 -16.40
N LEU A 91 -7.81 4.85 -17.49
CA LEU A 91 -7.31 6.07 -18.13
C LEU A 91 -7.52 7.30 -17.25
N ALA A 92 -8.64 7.39 -16.54
CA ALA A 92 -8.91 8.45 -15.57
C ALA A 92 -7.87 8.40 -14.43
N LEU A 93 -7.64 7.22 -13.83
CA LEU A 93 -6.61 7.03 -12.81
C LEU A 93 -5.23 7.50 -13.29
N LEU A 94 -4.82 7.10 -14.50
CA LEU A 94 -3.55 7.55 -15.10
C LEU A 94 -3.49 9.07 -15.30
N SER A 95 -4.61 9.70 -15.66
CA SER A 95 -4.70 11.16 -15.78
C SER A 95 -4.53 11.83 -14.43
N ASP A 96 -5.20 11.32 -13.39
CA ASP A 96 -5.13 11.85 -12.04
C ASP A 96 -3.72 11.73 -11.47
N LEU A 97 -3.04 10.59 -11.68
CA LEU A 97 -1.64 10.41 -11.28
C LEU A 97 -0.69 11.43 -11.92
N LYS A 98 -0.86 11.71 -13.22
CA LYS A 98 -0.05 12.70 -13.95
C LYS A 98 -0.27 14.12 -13.46
N SER A 99 -1.43 14.40 -12.86
CA SER A 99 -1.75 15.70 -12.29
C SER A 99 -0.99 16.00 -10.98
N VAL A 100 -0.47 14.97 -10.31
CA VAL A 100 0.25 15.09 -9.04
C VAL A 100 1.73 15.34 -9.33
N PRO A 101 2.30 16.53 -9.03
CA PRO A 101 3.64 16.92 -9.46
C PRO A 101 4.74 15.95 -9.02
N VAL A 102 4.72 15.54 -7.75
CA VAL A 102 5.74 14.64 -7.19
C VAL A 102 5.67 13.23 -7.81
N VAL A 103 4.46 12.69 -8.00
CA VAL A 103 4.26 11.38 -8.65
C VAL A 103 4.82 11.40 -10.07
N ASN A 104 4.53 12.47 -10.81
CA ASN A 104 5.00 12.65 -12.18
C ASN A 104 6.54 12.85 -12.25
N ALA A 105 7.13 13.51 -11.25
CA ALA A 105 8.56 13.79 -11.24
C ALA A 105 9.41 12.57 -10.85
N PHE A 106 8.98 11.77 -9.89
CA PHE A 106 9.71 10.58 -9.44
C PHE A 106 9.38 9.33 -10.29
N GLY A 107 8.24 9.28 -10.98
CA GLY A 107 7.90 8.17 -11.88
C GLY A 107 7.87 6.81 -11.18
N ASN A 108 7.49 6.82 -9.90
CA ASN A 108 7.52 5.66 -9.00
C ASN A 108 6.17 4.96 -8.82
N VAL A 109 5.18 5.31 -9.64
CA VAL A 109 3.83 4.75 -9.63
C VAL A 109 3.45 4.25 -11.02
N ASP A 110 3.06 2.98 -11.13
CA ASP A 110 2.55 2.36 -12.36
C ASP A 110 1.11 1.87 -12.18
N VAL A 111 0.36 1.83 -13.27
CA VAL A 111 -0.95 1.15 -13.33
C VAL A 111 -0.81 -0.10 -14.18
N LEU A 112 -1.27 -1.24 -13.65
CA LEU A 112 -1.19 -2.52 -14.34
C LEU A 112 -2.04 -2.51 -15.61
N GLY A 113 -1.37 -2.61 -16.77
CA GLY A 113 -2.05 -2.61 -18.08
C GLY A 113 -2.69 -3.96 -18.42
N LYS A 114 -1.96 -5.07 -18.20
CA LYS A 114 -2.49 -6.42 -18.40
C LYS A 114 -3.12 -6.90 -17.09
N VAL A 115 -4.41 -6.66 -16.95
CA VAL A 115 -5.15 -6.88 -15.70
C VAL A 115 -5.44 -8.35 -15.42
N ASP A 116 -5.47 -8.67 -14.14
CA ASP A 116 -5.86 -9.98 -13.64
C ASP A 116 -7.30 -9.97 -13.11
N ARG A 117 -7.88 -11.16 -12.97
CA ARG A 117 -9.17 -11.33 -12.29
C ARG A 117 -8.93 -11.56 -10.80
N LEU A 118 -9.39 -10.62 -9.98
CA LEU A 118 -9.37 -10.75 -8.53
C LEU A 118 -10.59 -11.55 -8.07
N SER A 119 -10.37 -12.71 -7.46
CA SER A 119 -11.42 -13.55 -6.88
C SER A 119 -10.92 -14.08 -5.55
N GLU A 120 -11.55 -13.63 -4.46
CA GLU A 120 -11.22 -14.04 -3.08
C GLU A 120 -11.41 -15.55 -2.87
N ASN A 121 -12.33 -16.16 -3.62
CA ASN A 121 -12.67 -17.58 -3.46
C ASN A 121 -11.78 -18.54 -4.27
N GLY A 122 -10.79 -18.06 -5.01
CA GLY A 122 -9.96 -18.91 -5.87
C GLY A 122 -8.51 -18.47 -5.96
N ALA A 123 -7.68 -19.25 -6.65
CA ALA A 123 -6.23 -18.99 -6.75
C ALA A 123 -5.84 -17.81 -7.64
N SER A 124 -6.82 -17.15 -8.28
CA SER A 124 -6.53 -16.01 -9.16
C SER A 124 -5.99 -14.81 -8.38
N LYS A 125 -6.35 -14.68 -7.10
CA LYS A 125 -5.81 -13.66 -6.21
C LYS A 125 -4.31 -13.88 -5.94
N ILE A 126 -3.90 -15.09 -5.55
CA ILE A 126 -2.47 -15.45 -5.43
C ILE A 126 -1.73 -15.20 -6.74
N ALA A 127 -2.31 -15.64 -7.87
CA ALA A 127 -1.68 -15.45 -9.18
C ALA A 127 -1.48 -13.96 -9.50
N ALA A 128 -2.47 -13.12 -9.20
CA ALA A 128 -2.37 -11.66 -9.37
C ALA A 128 -1.31 -11.05 -8.46
N THR A 129 -1.24 -11.45 -7.18
CA THR A 129 -0.21 -10.98 -6.24
C THR A 129 1.19 -11.41 -6.70
N LEU A 130 1.40 -12.66 -7.11
CA LEU A 130 2.69 -13.11 -7.66
C LEU A 130 3.04 -12.42 -8.98
N HIS A 131 2.07 -12.14 -9.84
CA HIS A 131 2.27 -11.35 -11.05
C HIS A 131 2.72 -9.92 -10.72
N ALA A 132 2.05 -9.26 -9.77
CA ALA A 132 2.43 -7.94 -9.27
C ALA A 132 3.85 -7.93 -8.68
N VAL A 133 4.19 -8.90 -7.84
CA VAL A 133 5.53 -9.08 -7.27
C VAL A 133 6.57 -9.26 -8.38
N SER A 134 6.29 -10.07 -9.41
CA SER A 134 7.22 -10.27 -10.52
C SER A 134 7.52 -8.97 -11.29
N ILE A 135 6.50 -8.11 -11.45
CA ILE A 135 6.65 -6.79 -12.06
C ILE A 135 7.48 -5.89 -11.15
N LEU A 136 7.16 -5.81 -9.87
CA LEU A 136 7.88 -4.97 -8.91
C LEU A 136 9.34 -5.37 -8.74
N LEU A 137 9.65 -6.67 -8.77
CA LEU A 137 11.03 -7.18 -8.77
C LEU A 137 11.80 -6.77 -10.03
N LYS A 138 11.12 -6.72 -11.18
CA LYS A 138 11.69 -6.31 -12.47
C LYS A 138 11.90 -4.80 -12.57
N LEU A 139 10.95 -4.00 -12.08
CA LEU A 139 10.98 -2.54 -12.17
C LEU A 139 11.97 -1.91 -11.22
N ASP A 140 12.09 -2.45 -10.00
CA ASP A 140 12.93 -1.86 -8.97
C ASP A 140 13.59 -2.97 -8.13
N ARG A 141 14.92 -2.86 -7.98
CA ARG A 141 15.76 -3.81 -7.25
C ARG A 141 16.02 -3.40 -5.80
N THR A 142 15.48 -2.27 -5.36
CA THR A 142 15.96 -1.56 -4.17
C THR A 142 15.00 -1.58 -2.98
N TRP A 143 13.72 -1.86 -3.21
CA TRP A 143 12.73 -2.05 -2.14
C TRP A 143 13.04 -3.25 -1.26
N ASN A 144 12.57 -3.21 -0.01
CA ASN A 144 12.91 -4.17 1.05
C ASN A 144 11.71 -5.01 1.47
N TRP A 145 10.53 -4.40 1.55
CA TRP A 145 9.28 -5.08 1.89
C TRP A 145 8.19 -4.81 0.86
N PHE A 146 7.35 -5.81 0.66
CA PHE A 146 6.13 -5.75 -0.12
C PHE A 146 4.93 -5.61 0.79
N ILE A 147 4.02 -4.69 0.46
CA ILE A 147 2.80 -4.43 1.20
C ILE A 147 1.63 -4.46 0.21
N GLU A 148 0.71 -5.40 0.41
CA GLU A 148 -0.53 -5.45 -0.35
C GLU A 148 -1.63 -4.63 0.31
N LEU A 149 -2.33 -3.79 -0.44
CA LEU A 149 -3.50 -3.07 0.03
C LEU A 149 -4.63 -3.22 -0.99
N SER A 150 -5.87 -3.12 -0.53
CA SER A 150 -7.03 -2.94 -1.38
C SER A 150 -7.68 -1.58 -1.15
N ALA A 151 -8.62 -1.19 -2.02
CA ALA A 151 -9.40 0.03 -1.88
C ALA A 151 -10.16 0.15 -0.54
N LEU A 152 -10.27 -0.95 0.22
CA LEU A 152 -10.89 -1.04 1.54
C LEU A 152 -9.92 -0.75 2.70
N ASP A 153 -8.62 -0.67 2.45
CA ASP A 153 -7.60 -0.33 3.44
C ASP A 153 -7.38 1.18 3.58
N TYR A 154 -6.88 1.59 4.74
CA TYR A 154 -6.32 2.94 4.93
C TYR A 154 -5.16 2.94 5.94
N PRO A 155 -4.12 3.78 5.77
CA PRO A 155 -3.01 3.85 6.72
C PRO A 155 -3.42 4.55 8.03
N LEU A 156 -2.86 4.08 9.14
CA LEU A 156 -2.96 4.69 10.47
C LEU A 156 -1.65 5.38 10.91
N ILE A 157 -0.69 5.48 9.99
CA ILE A 157 0.65 6.05 10.21
C ILE A 157 1.09 6.81 8.95
N THR A 158 2.05 7.72 9.11
CA THR A 158 2.72 8.35 7.96
C THR A 158 3.79 7.43 7.37
N GLN A 159 4.24 7.70 6.15
CA GLN A 159 5.34 6.94 5.54
C GLN A 159 6.69 7.19 6.24
N ASP A 160 6.88 8.38 6.81
CA ASP A 160 8.03 8.68 7.66
C ASP A 160 8.01 7.88 8.96
N ASP A 161 6.83 7.74 9.60
CA ASP A 161 6.66 6.86 10.77
C ASP A 161 7.03 5.42 10.44
N LEU A 162 6.46 4.88 9.36
CA LEU A 162 6.71 3.51 8.92
C LEU A 162 8.20 3.30 8.62
N SER A 163 8.80 4.20 7.86
CA SER A 163 10.21 4.12 7.47
C SER A 163 11.15 4.26 8.67
N HIS A 164 10.81 5.10 9.63
CA HIS A 164 11.58 5.29 10.86
C HIS A 164 11.60 4.00 11.69
N VAL A 165 10.44 3.38 11.94
CA VAL A 165 10.38 2.15 12.73
C VAL A 165 11.03 0.98 11.98
N PHE A 166 10.74 0.81 10.69
CA PHE A 166 11.34 -0.29 9.91
C PHE A 166 12.84 -0.10 9.64
N ALA A 167 13.44 1.05 9.94
CA ALA A 167 14.88 1.23 9.85
C ALA A 167 15.65 0.38 10.87
N SER A 168 15.05 0.06 12.03
CA SER A 168 15.63 -0.83 13.05
C SER A 168 15.30 -2.31 12.82
N VAL A 169 14.32 -2.61 11.96
CA VAL A 169 13.88 -3.98 11.68
C VAL A 169 14.80 -4.66 10.68
N ASN A 170 15.15 -5.93 10.94
CA ASN A 170 15.89 -6.73 9.98
C ASN A 170 15.07 -6.93 8.69
N ARG A 171 15.65 -6.53 7.55
CA ARG A 171 15.02 -6.55 6.22
C ARG A 171 14.64 -7.93 5.68
N SER A 172 15.10 -9.01 6.31
CA SER A 172 14.71 -10.37 5.98
C SER A 172 13.43 -10.85 6.68
N VAL A 173 12.91 -10.09 7.65
CA VAL A 173 11.73 -10.46 8.44
C VAL A 173 10.44 -10.27 7.66
N ASN A 174 9.50 -11.19 7.86
CA ASN A 174 8.18 -11.24 7.25
C ASN A 174 7.12 -11.13 8.35
N PHE A 175 6.27 -10.11 8.27
CA PHE A 175 5.12 -9.93 9.16
C PHE A 175 3.94 -10.66 8.53
N ILE A 176 3.71 -11.87 8.99
CA ILE A 176 2.69 -12.78 8.48
C ILE A 176 2.14 -13.57 9.65
N ASP A 177 0.87 -13.28 9.97
CA ASP A 177 0.16 -13.98 11.03
C ASP A 177 0.12 -15.48 10.69
N HIS A 178 0.44 -16.35 11.62
CA HIS A 178 0.38 -17.79 11.38
C HIS A 178 -0.22 -18.49 12.60
N THR A 179 -1.39 -19.09 12.39
CA THR A 179 -2.02 -20.00 13.34
C THR A 179 -2.29 -21.34 12.66
N SER A 180 -2.10 -22.42 13.42
CA SER A 180 -2.58 -23.76 13.06
C SER A 180 -3.96 -24.08 13.67
N ASP A 181 -4.46 -23.25 14.59
CA ASP A 181 -5.76 -23.44 15.26
C ASP A 181 -6.88 -22.72 14.48
N LEU A 182 -7.65 -23.50 13.72
CA LEU A 182 -8.66 -23.04 12.76
C LEU A 182 -10.09 -23.46 13.14
N ALA A 183 -10.32 -23.96 14.35
CA ALA A 183 -11.55 -24.64 14.74
C ALA A 183 -12.85 -23.85 14.46
N TRP A 184 -12.80 -22.51 14.53
CA TRP A 184 -13.97 -21.66 14.28
C TRP A 184 -14.28 -21.45 12.79
N LYS A 185 -13.26 -21.34 11.92
CA LYS A 185 -13.43 -21.18 10.46
C LYS A 185 -13.98 -22.46 9.82
N ASP A 186 -13.54 -23.62 10.29
CA ASP A 186 -14.07 -24.93 9.87
C ASP A 186 -15.58 -25.04 10.10
N THR A 187 -16.09 -24.48 11.20
CA THR A 187 -17.52 -24.46 11.51
C THR A 187 -18.32 -23.56 10.56
N LEU A 188 -17.75 -22.43 10.12
CA LEU A 188 -18.39 -21.51 9.17
C LEU A 188 -18.42 -22.06 7.74
N LEU A 189 -17.32 -22.70 7.32
CA LEU A 189 -17.17 -23.23 5.96
C LEU A 189 -17.86 -24.60 5.78
N SER A 190 -17.88 -25.44 6.81
CA SER A 190 -18.67 -26.68 6.81
C SER A 190 -20.17 -26.42 6.67
N LYS A 191 -20.70 -25.38 7.34
CA LYS A 191 -22.10 -24.94 7.18
C LYS A 191 -22.46 -24.50 5.76
N LYS A 192 -21.45 -24.12 4.95
CA LYS A 192 -21.63 -23.67 3.56
C LYS A 192 -21.34 -24.76 2.51
N ASN A 193 -21.12 -26.02 2.92
CA ASN A 193 -20.67 -27.11 2.04
C ASN A 193 -19.42 -26.77 1.21
N THR A 194 -18.59 -25.86 1.71
CA THR A 194 -17.33 -25.44 1.10
C THR A 194 -16.21 -26.19 1.80
N ALA A 195 -15.68 -27.24 1.17
CA ALA A 195 -14.60 -28.02 1.74
C ALA A 195 -13.29 -27.22 1.69
N LEU A 196 -12.79 -26.79 2.85
CA LEU A 196 -11.42 -26.36 2.99
C LEU A 196 -10.56 -27.63 3.05
N HIS A 197 -9.76 -27.89 2.03
CA HIS A 197 -9.00 -29.13 1.89
C HIS A 197 -7.50 -28.92 2.12
N CYS A 198 -7.14 -28.07 3.09
CA CYS A 198 -5.77 -27.99 3.61
C CYS A 198 -5.40 -29.20 4.52
N TYR A 199 -6.32 -30.17 4.70
CA TYR A 199 -6.18 -31.23 5.69
C TYR A 199 -5.43 -32.48 5.20
N ARG A 200 -5.10 -32.60 3.91
CA ARG A 200 -4.27 -33.72 3.46
C ARG A 200 -2.80 -33.37 3.64
N GLU A 201 -2.26 -33.78 4.79
CA GLU A 201 -0.83 -34.07 4.94
C GLU A 201 -0.39 -34.90 3.73
N THR A 202 0.20 -34.25 2.73
CA THR A 202 1.28 -34.91 2.02
C THR A 202 2.34 -35.10 3.09
N THR A 203 2.86 -36.32 3.24
CA THR A 203 3.45 -36.87 4.48
C THR A 203 4.55 -36.06 5.19
N ASN A 204 4.97 -34.90 4.65
CA ASN A 204 5.97 -33.98 5.22
C ASN A 204 5.62 -32.48 5.16
N THR A 205 4.43 -32.04 4.70
CA THR A 205 4.09 -30.60 4.58
C THR A 205 2.91 -30.21 5.48
N ARG A 206 3.12 -29.27 6.41
CA ARG A 206 2.05 -28.73 7.26
C ARG A 206 1.37 -27.55 6.58
N CYS A 207 0.04 -27.55 6.53
CA CYS A 207 -0.71 -26.40 6.02
C CYS A 207 -0.93 -25.38 7.13
N PHE A 208 -0.77 -24.11 6.80
CA PHE A 208 -1.04 -22.97 7.68
C PHE A 208 -2.06 -22.07 7.02
N GLN A 209 -2.96 -21.50 7.81
CA GLN A 209 -3.95 -20.53 7.34
C GLN A 209 -4.08 -19.38 8.33
N SER A 210 -4.09 -18.15 7.85
CA SER A 210 -4.34 -17.00 8.72
C SER A 210 -4.91 -15.82 7.92
N SER A 211 -4.75 -14.59 8.43
CA SER A 211 -5.05 -13.36 7.72
C SER A 211 -4.40 -13.38 6.32
N PRO A 212 -5.13 -13.07 5.22
CA PRO A 212 -4.53 -12.99 3.89
C PRO A 212 -3.53 -11.82 3.76
N TRP A 213 -3.57 -10.94 4.75
CA TRP A 213 -2.84 -9.70 4.82
C TRP A 213 -1.46 -9.93 5.45
N SER A 214 -0.41 -9.42 4.78
CA SER A 214 0.97 -9.57 5.27
C SER A 214 1.87 -8.40 4.83
N VAL A 215 3.04 -8.30 5.43
CA VAL A 215 4.18 -7.49 4.96
C VAL A 215 5.37 -8.43 4.75
N LEU A 216 5.68 -8.70 3.49
CA LEU A 216 6.62 -9.75 3.11
C LEU A 216 7.96 -9.16 2.68
N SER A 217 9.05 -9.76 3.14
CA SER A 217 10.41 -9.40 2.72
C SER A 217 10.60 -9.68 1.23
N ARG A 218 11.45 -8.88 0.60
CA ARG A 218 11.88 -9.11 -0.79
C ARG A 218 12.49 -10.50 -0.98
N SER A 219 13.34 -10.94 -0.04
CA SER A 219 14.03 -12.24 -0.13
C SER A 219 13.04 -13.42 -0.17
N PHE A 220 11.98 -13.36 0.64
CA PHE A 220 10.94 -14.40 0.63
C PHE A 220 10.14 -14.37 -0.68
N LEU A 221 9.85 -13.20 -1.21
CA LEU A 221 9.14 -13.09 -2.48
C LEU A 221 9.99 -13.49 -3.68
N GLU A 222 11.30 -13.24 -3.65
CA GLU A 222 12.25 -13.78 -4.63
C GLU A 222 12.24 -15.32 -4.60
N TYR A 223 12.16 -15.94 -3.42
CA TYR A 223 11.97 -17.38 -3.30
C TYR A 223 10.66 -17.86 -3.92
N CYS A 224 9.54 -17.21 -3.64
CA CYS A 224 8.24 -17.57 -4.21
C CYS A 224 8.23 -17.47 -5.74
N ILE A 225 8.89 -16.47 -6.31
CA ILE A 225 8.92 -16.24 -7.77
C ILE A 225 9.94 -17.13 -8.48
N PHE A 226 11.18 -17.18 -7.98
CA PHE A 226 12.26 -17.92 -8.62
C PHE A 226 12.24 -19.41 -8.27
N GLY A 227 11.65 -19.79 -7.13
CA GLY A 227 11.48 -21.16 -6.66
C GLY A 227 12.74 -22.00 -6.86
N TRP A 228 13.85 -21.64 -6.21
CA TRP A 228 15.07 -22.47 -6.31
C TRP A 228 14.86 -23.85 -5.67
N ASP A 229 13.96 -23.94 -4.69
CA ASP A 229 13.27 -25.18 -4.33
C ASP A 229 11.91 -25.27 -5.04
N ASN A 230 11.42 -26.50 -5.29
CA ASN A 230 10.17 -26.72 -6.00
C ASN A 230 8.93 -26.51 -5.13
N LEU A 231 9.08 -26.35 -3.81
CA LEU A 231 7.99 -26.18 -2.85
C LEU A 231 6.98 -25.07 -3.26
N PRO A 232 7.37 -23.82 -3.59
CA PRO A 232 6.41 -22.79 -3.97
C PRO A 232 5.58 -23.17 -5.20
N ARG A 233 6.16 -23.90 -6.17
CA ARG A 233 5.46 -24.34 -7.37
C ARG A 233 4.49 -25.49 -7.09
N ILE A 234 4.92 -26.47 -6.29
CA ILE A 234 4.07 -27.59 -5.87
C ILE A 234 2.85 -27.05 -5.10
N LEU A 235 3.06 -26.10 -4.19
CA LEU A 235 1.98 -25.50 -3.41
C LEU A 235 1.03 -24.68 -4.28
N LEU A 236 1.50 -23.97 -5.32
CA LEU A 236 0.61 -23.31 -6.28
C LEU A 236 -0.32 -24.31 -6.99
N MET A 237 0.18 -25.49 -7.37
CA MET A 237 -0.65 -26.53 -7.97
C MET A 237 -1.70 -27.06 -6.98
N TYR A 238 -1.33 -27.20 -5.71
CA TYR A 238 -2.22 -27.68 -4.66
C TYR A 238 -3.32 -26.67 -4.35
N PHE A 239 -2.95 -25.40 -4.15
CA PHE A 239 -3.85 -24.33 -3.76
C PHE A 239 -4.74 -23.82 -4.90
N ASN A 240 -4.53 -24.28 -6.15
CA ASN A 240 -5.36 -23.90 -7.29
C ASN A 240 -6.85 -24.21 -7.10
N ASN A 241 -7.19 -25.25 -6.32
CA ASN A 241 -8.56 -25.69 -6.06
C ASN A 241 -8.98 -25.47 -4.59
N VAL A 242 -8.29 -24.60 -3.86
CA VAL A 242 -8.58 -24.30 -2.45
C VAL A 242 -9.29 -22.95 -2.35
N ILE A 243 -10.41 -22.93 -1.62
CA ILE A 243 -11.14 -21.70 -1.29
C ILE A 243 -10.31 -20.88 -0.31
N LEU A 244 -10.26 -19.55 -0.49
CA LEU A 244 -9.42 -18.64 0.31
C LEU A 244 -7.93 -19.03 0.27
N SER A 245 -7.47 -19.54 -0.87
CA SER A 245 -6.08 -19.97 -1.05
C SER A 245 -5.02 -18.94 -0.65
N GLU A 246 -5.31 -17.63 -0.77
CA GLU A 246 -4.41 -16.55 -0.34
C GLU A 246 -4.14 -16.57 1.16
N GLU A 247 -5.13 -16.95 1.98
CA GLU A 247 -4.97 -17.14 3.41
C GLU A 247 -4.05 -18.32 3.74
N CYS A 248 -3.71 -19.18 2.77
CA CYS A 248 -2.93 -20.40 3.02
C CYS A 248 -1.56 -20.41 2.33
N TYR A 249 -1.45 -19.87 1.12
CA TYR A 249 -0.28 -20.09 0.26
C TYR A 249 1.02 -19.57 0.87
N PHE A 250 1.09 -18.27 1.18
CA PHE A 250 2.32 -17.67 1.70
C PHE A 250 2.68 -18.24 3.08
N HIS A 251 1.68 -18.47 3.94
CA HIS A 251 1.83 -19.11 5.25
C HIS A 251 2.45 -20.51 5.13
N THR A 252 1.92 -21.33 4.22
CA THR A 252 2.40 -22.69 4.02
C THR A 252 3.78 -22.71 3.39
N VAL A 253 4.08 -21.82 2.43
CA VAL A 253 5.41 -21.71 1.83
C VAL A 253 6.44 -21.31 2.87
N ILE A 254 6.19 -20.24 3.64
CA ILE A 254 7.18 -19.69 4.58
C ILE A 254 7.49 -20.66 5.73
N CYS A 255 6.46 -21.35 6.24
CA CYS A 255 6.63 -22.26 7.38
C CYS A 255 7.21 -23.63 7.01
N ASN A 256 7.18 -24.02 5.73
CA ASN A 256 7.80 -25.26 5.26
C ASN A 256 9.14 -25.01 4.53
N ALA A 257 9.61 -23.77 4.44
CA ALA A 257 10.92 -23.41 3.90
C ALA A 257 11.92 -23.17 5.05
N PRO A 258 12.92 -24.06 5.27
CA PRO A 258 13.85 -23.95 6.40
C PRO A 258 14.64 -22.65 6.48
N GLU A 259 14.88 -22.00 5.34
CA GLU A 259 15.58 -20.71 5.25
C GLU A 259 14.75 -19.52 5.74
N PHE A 260 13.42 -19.64 5.83
CA PHE A 260 12.52 -18.56 6.25
C PHE A 260 11.83 -18.79 7.59
N SER A 261 11.89 -19.99 8.16
CA SER A 261 11.20 -20.33 9.42
C SER A 261 11.52 -19.38 10.57
N ASN A 262 12.78 -18.94 10.70
CA ASN A 262 13.23 -18.00 11.74
C ASN A 262 13.00 -16.52 11.40
N THR A 263 12.34 -16.23 10.27
CA THR A 263 12.05 -14.86 9.82
C THR A 263 10.56 -14.51 9.86
N THR A 264 9.74 -15.39 10.42
CA THR A 264 8.28 -15.28 10.44
C THR A 264 7.81 -14.64 11.74
N VAL A 265 7.37 -13.39 11.65
CA VAL A 265 6.80 -12.62 12.76
C VAL A 265 5.28 -12.73 12.74
N ASN A 266 4.69 -13.12 13.86
CA ASN A 266 3.25 -13.33 14.00
C ASN A 266 2.50 -12.01 14.18
N GLY A 267 2.16 -11.36 13.07
CA GLY A 267 1.34 -10.15 13.05
C GLY A 267 1.27 -9.57 11.65
N ASP A 268 0.11 -9.05 11.24
CA ASP A 268 -0.11 -8.52 9.87
C ASP A 268 -0.09 -6.98 9.79
N LEU A 269 0.11 -6.32 10.94
CA LEU A 269 0.13 -4.86 11.13
C LEU A 269 -1.19 -4.16 10.72
N ARG A 270 -2.32 -4.89 10.67
CA ARG A 270 -3.62 -4.33 10.32
C ARG A 270 -4.58 -4.37 11.50
N TYR A 271 -5.24 -3.24 11.74
CA TYR A 271 -6.35 -3.15 12.67
C TYR A 271 -7.65 -3.57 12.00
N MET A 272 -8.34 -4.55 12.58
CA MET A 272 -9.63 -5.06 12.12
C MET A 272 -10.52 -5.34 13.33
N ILE A 273 -11.81 -5.02 13.22
CA ILE A 273 -12.83 -5.42 14.19
C ILE A 273 -13.64 -6.55 13.57
N TRP A 274 -13.81 -7.65 14.30
CA TRP A 274 -14.67 -8.76 13.90
C TRP A 274 -16.00 -8.71 14.64
N ASP A 275 -17.10 -8.94 13.93
CA ASP A 275 -18.41 -9.12 14.55
C ASP A 275 -18.40 -10.37 15.46
N SER A 276 -19.31 -10.44 16.44
CA SER A 276 -19.54 -11.65 17.25
C SER A 276 -20.93 -12.22 16.98
N PRO A 277 -21.07 -13.40 16.32
CA PRO A 277 -20.00 -14.25 15.78
C PRO A 277 -19.32 -13.65 14.53
N PRO A 278 -18.06 -14.06 14.23
CA PRO A 278 -17.32 -13.53 13.08
C PRO A 278 -18.00 -13.87 11.76
N LYS A 279 -18.03 -12.89 10.86
CA LYS A 279 -18.45 -13.03 9.47
C LYS A 279 -17.25 -13.37 8.58
N MET A 280 -17.48 -13.55 7.27
CA MET A 280 -16.41 -13.78 6.29
C MET A 280 -15.44 -12.61 6.19
N GLU A 281 -15.97 -11.39 6.34
CA GLU A 281 -15.22 -10.14 6.23
C GLU A 281 -15.35 -9.36 7.55
N PRO A 282 -14.32 -8.58 7.92
CA PRO A 282 -14.35 -7.76 9.13
C PRO A 282 -15.40 -6.64 9.04
N HIS A 283 -15.71 -6.05 10.18
CA HIS A 283 -16.63 -4.92 10.31
C HIS A 283 -16.15 -3.71 9.49
N PHE A 284 -17.11 -2.92 8.98
CA PHE A 284 -16.81 -1.64 8.36
C PHE A 284 -16.58 -0.58 9.43
N LEU A 285 -15.33 -0.14 9.58
CA LEU A 285 -14.92 0.87 10.55
C LEU A 285 -15.54 2.23 10.23
N GLY A 286 -16.01 2.92 11.26
CA GLY A 286 -16.57 4.27 11.18
C GLY A 286 -15.95 5.22 12.21
N VAL A 287 -16.52 6.42 12.33
CA VAL A 287 -15.99 7.47 13.23
C VAL A 287 -15.99 7.03 14.70
N SER A 288 -16.93 6.18 15.11
CA SER A 288 -17.00 5.63 16.47
C SER A 288 -15.80 4.76 16.84
N ASP A 289 -15.12 4.19 15.85
CA ASP A 289 -14.01 3.26 16.06
C ASP A 289 -12.64 3.98 16.02
N PHE A 290 -12.64 5.29 15.72
CA PHE A 290 -11.43 6.07 15.47
C PHE A 290 -10.43 6.02 16.63
N ASP A 291 -10.89 6.24 17.86
CA ASP A 291 -9.99 6.28 19.01
C ASP A 291 -9.30 4.94 19.25
N GLN A 292 -10.04 3.83 19.08
CA GLN A 292 -9.48 2.48 19.24
C GLN A 292 -8.46 2.18 18.15
N MET A 293 -8.80 2.42 16.88
CA MET A 293 -7.87 2.14 15.79
C MET A 293 -6.63 3.06 15.85
N ALA A 294 -6.79 4.34 16.21
CA ALA A 294 -5.67 5.27 16.37
C ALA A 294 -4.73 4.92 17.53
N GLN A 295 -5.19 4.13 18.51
CA GLN A 295 -4.40 3.67 19.65
C GLN A 295 -3.83 2.25 19.46
N SER A 296 -4.24 1.53 18.42
CA SER A 296 -3.91 0.11 18.21
C SER A 296 -2.42 -0.19 17.98
N GLY A 297 -1.63 0.79 17.55
CA GLY A 297 -0.25 0.56 17.11
C GLY A 297 -0.13 -0.20 15.78
N ALA A 298 -1.24 -0.41 15.05
CA ALA A 298 -1.23 -0.97 13.71
C ALA A 298 -0.78 0.07 12.65
N ALA A 299 -0.22 -0.41 11.54
CA ALA A 299 0.18 0.43 10.43
C ALA A 299 -0.99 0.79 9.50
N PHE A 300 -1.94 -0.12 9.35
CA PHE A 300 -3.11 0.04 8.49
C PHE A 300 -4.38 -0.41 9.21
N ALA A 301 -5.54 -0.10 8.65
CA ALA A 301 -6.83 -0.59 9.13
C ALA A 301 -7.75 -1.03 7.99
N ARG A 302 -8.64 -1.97 8.30
CA ARG A 302 -9.66 -2.51 7.38
C ARG A 302 -10.97 -2.82 8.12
N GLN A 303 -12.17 -2.66 7.52
CA GLN A 303 -12.44 -2.11 6.18
C GLN A 303 -13.20 -0.80 6.25
N PHE A 304 -13.01 0.06 5.25
CA PHE A 304 -13.71 1.33 5.15
C PHE A 304 -14.69 1.36 3.99
N LYS A 305 -15.85 1.99 4.19
CA LYS A 305 -16.79 2.28 3.10
C LYS A 305 -16.23 3.38 2.21
N LYS A 306 -16.69 3.41 0.96
CA LYS A 306 -16.36 4.50 0.04
C LYS A 306 -16.76 5.84 0.66
N ASP A 307 -15.82 6.76 0.75
CA ASP A 307 -15.99 8.12 1.25
C ASP A 307 -16.58 8.21 2.66
N ASP A 308 -16.31 7.21 3.51
CA ASP A 308 -16.70 7.26 4.91
C ASP A 308 -16.04 8.47 5.62
N PRO A 309 -16.77 9.25 6.43
CA PRO A 309 -16.22 10.41 7.14
C PRO A 309 -15.01 10.09 8.01
N VAL A 310 -14.86 8.85 8.49
CA VAL A 310 -13.70 8.45 9.29
C VAL A 310 -12.38 8.60 8.53
N LEU A 311 -12.39 8.44 7.20
CA LEU A 311 -11.20 8.61 6.37
C LEU A 311 -10.71 10.07 6.42
N ASP A 312 -11.63 11.04 6.47
CA ASP A 312 -11.29 12.47 6.62
C ASP A 312 -10.80 12.77 8.04
N VAL A 313 -11.26 12.03 9.05
CA VAL A 313 -10.73 12.10 10.42
C VAL A 313 -9.30 11.55 10.47
N VAL A 314 -9.01 10.41 9.84
CA VAL A 314 -7.65 9.86 9.74
C VAL A 314 -6.71 10.82 8.99
N ASP A 315 -7.15 11.37 7.85
CA ASP A 315 -6.36 12.34 7.08
C ASP A 315 -5.96 13.56 7.94
N ARG A 316 -6.89 14.09 8.75
CA ARG A 316 -6.66 15.28 9.57
C ARG A 316 -5.92 15.00 10.87
N GLU A 317 -6.30 13.94 11.58
CA GLU A 317 -5.81 13.68 12.94
C GLU A 317 -4.49 12.89 12.94
N ILE A 318 -4.31 11.99 11.98
CA ILE A 318 -3.15 11.10 11.90
C ILE A 318 -2.18 11.58 10.82
N LEU A 319 -2.63 11.68 9.57
CA LEU A 319 -1.75 11.91 8.42
C LEU A 319 -1.41 13.39 8.19
N LYS A 320 -2.12 14.31 8.86
CA LYS A 320 -1.96 15.76 8.74
C LYS A 320 -2.00 16.26 7.30
N ARG A 321 -2.91 15.69 6.49
CA ARG A 321 -3.04 15.98 5.06
C ARG A 321 -4.47 16.40 4.68
N GLY A 322 -4.59 17.00 3.51
CA GLY A 322 -5.89 17.17 2.84
C GLY A 322 -6.26 15.94 2.00
N ARG A 323 -7.56 15.73 1.77
CA ARG A 323 -8.11 14.54 1.07
C ARG A 323 -7.41 14.18 -0.25
N TYR A 324 -7.05 15.18 -1.05
CA TYR A 324 -6.42 15.03 -2.38
C TYR A 324 -4.96 15.48 -2.41
N ARG A 325 -4.26 15.49 -1.26
CA ARG A 325 -2.86 15.91 -1.16
C ARG A 325 -2.01 14.78 -0.63
N VAL A 326 -0.78 14.64 -1.12
CA VAL A 326 0.16 13.66 -0.59
C VAL A 326 0.36 13.87 0.92
N THR A 327 0.50 12.77 1.67
CA THR A 327 0.86 12.84 3.09
C THR A 327 2.21 13.53 3.25
N PRO A 328 2.29 14.65 4.01
CA PRO A 328 3.55 15.36 4.18
C PRO A 328 4.56 14.52 4.97
N GLY A 329 5.77 14.43 4.44
CA GLY A 329 6.95 13.87 5.12
C GLY A 329 8.05 14.92 5.28
N ALA A 330 9.16 14.54 5.91
CA ALA A 330 10.34 15.41 6.09
C ALA A 330 10.95 15.88 4.76
N TRP A 331 10.71 15.13 3.70
CA TRP A 331 11.16 15.42 2.34
C TRP A 331 10.37 16.53 1.64
N CYS A 332 9.22 16.96 2.16
CA CYS A 332 8.45 18.06 1.57
C CYS A 332 9.07 19.41 1.98
N LEU A 333 9.28 20.32 1.03
CA LEU A 333 9.84 21.65 1.31
C LEU A 333 8.81 22.49 2.08
N SER A 334 9.15 22.80 3.34
CA SER A 334 8.25 23.44 4.30
C SER A 334 8.01 24.92 3.99
N HIS A 335 7.20 25.19 2.97
CA HIS A 335 6.56 26.48 2.76
C HIS A 335 5.04 26.27 2.70
N SER A 336 4.44 25.87 3.82
CA SER A 336 2.99 25.77 3.94
C SER A 336 2.39 27.18 3.90
N SER A 337 1.81 27.56 2.76
CA SER A 337 0.80 28.62 2.69
C SER A 337 -0.58 27.95 2.61
N TRP A 338 -1.65 28.66 2.97
CA TRP A 338 -3.02 28.14 2.81
C TRP A 338 -3.30 27.70 1.35
N TRP A 339 -2.60 28.31 0.39
CA TRP A 339 -2.82 28.14 -1.04
C TRP A 339 -1.89 27.12 -1.71
N THR A 340 -0.81 26.70 -1.05
CA THR A 340 0.22 25.84 -1.67
C THR A 340 0.30 24.49 -0.97
N ASP A 341 0.33 23.41 -1.76
CA ASP A 341 0.57 22.08 -1.23
C ASP A 341 2.06 21.96 -0.84
N PRO A 342 2.38 21.68 0.45
CA PRO A 342 3.77 21.59 0.93
C PRO A 342 4.62 20.55 0.20
N CYS A 343 4.01 19.56 -0.44
CA CYS A 343 4.72 18.52 -1.19
C CYS A 343 4.76 18.78 -2.71
N SER A 344 4.45 20.01 -3.14
CA SER A 344 4.65 20.45 -4.53
C SER A 344 6.13 20.64 -4.88
N GLU A 345 6.93 20.95 -3.86
CA GLU A 345 8.38 21.04 -3.92
C GLU A 345 8.96 20.08 -2.88
N TRP A 346 10.13 19.52 -3.15
CA TRP A 346 10.77 18.52 -2.30
C TRP A 346 12.26 18.80 -2.07
N ASP A 347 12.73 18.37 -0.91
CA ASP A 347 14.12 18.39 -0.46
C ASP A 347 14.70 16.96 -0.48
N ASP A 348 15.56 16.61 0.48
CA ASP A 348 16.16 15.29 0.59
C ASP A 348 15.15 14.19 0.98
N VAL A 349 14.76 13.38 0.00
CA VAL A 349 13.91 12.18 0.17
C VAL A 349 14.55 11.04 0.96
N ASN A 350 15.79 11.19 1.43
CA ASN A 350 16.44 10.25 2.33
C ASN A 350 16.26 10.59 3.81
N VAL A 351 15.70 11.76 4.12
CA VAL A 351 15.39 12.18 5.49
C VAL A 351 13.98 11.74 5.86
N VAL A 352 13.83 11.15 7.03
CA VAL A 352 12.54 10.76 7.61
C VAL A 352 12.39 11.39 8.99
N LYS A 353 11.19 11.83 9.32
CA LYS A 353 10.88 12.41 10.64
C LYS A 353 9.73 11.67 11.29
N ALA A 354 10.04 10.96 12.36
CA ALA A 354 9.07 10.28 13.20
C ALA A 354 8.01 11.26 13.73
N GLY A 355 6.75 10.90 13.56
CA GLY A 355 5.59 11.51 14.17
C GLY A 355 5.09 10.71 15.39
N PRO A 356 3.91 11.07 15.92
CA PRO A 356 3.38 10.47 17.15
C PRO A 356 3.05 8.97 17.03
N GLN A 357 2.68 8.50 15.83
CA GLN A 357 2.29 7.11 15.64
C GLN A 357 3.48 6.16 15.53
N ALA A 358 4.67 6.65 15.15
CA ALA A 358 5.88 5.84 15.14
C ALA A 358 6.13 5.15 16.49
N LYS A 359 5.89 5.84 17.61
CA LYS A 359 6.11 5.26 18.95
C LYS A 359 5.21 4.05 19.21
N LYS A 360 3.92 4.13 18.87
CA LYS A 360 2.98 3.02 19.09
C LYS A 360 3.30 1.84 18.19
N LEU A 361 3.66 2.11 16.94
CA LEU A 361 4.09 1.08 16.01
C LEU A 361 5.38 0.40 16.47
N ASP A 362 6.35 1.17 16.99
CA ASP A 362 7.61 0.66 17.53
C ASP A 362 7.38 -0.26 18.74
N GLU A 363 6.47 0.11 19.64
CA GLU A 363 6.03 -0.75 20.76
C GLU A 363 5.43 -2.07 20.25
N THR A 364 4.52 -2.01 19.26
CA THR A 364 3.92 -3.22 18.65
C THR A 364 4.97 -4.10 17.97
N ILE A 365 5.86 -3.52 17.17
CA ILE A 365 6.91 -4.27 16.45
C ILE A 365 7.91 -4.88 17.44
N THR A 366 8.29 -4.16 18.49
CA THR A 366 9.19 -4.69 19.53
C THR A 366 8.58 -5.92 20.19
N ASN A 367 7.31 -5.87 20.59
CA ASN A 367 6.62 -7.03 21.18
C ASN A 367 6.62 -8.23 20.22
N PHE A 368 6.33 -8.00 18.94
CA PHE A 368 6.35 -9.05 17.92
C PHE A 368 7.75 -9.65 17.69
N LEU A 369 8.80 -8.83 17.75
CA LEU A 369 10.19 -9.30 17.61
C LEU A 369 10.68 -10.03 18.87
N ASP A 370 10.24 -9.63 20.06
CA ASP A 370 10.54 -10.34 21.30
C ASP A 370 9.90 -11.73 21.31
N ASP A 371 8.65 -11.85 20.85
CA ASP A 371 7.97 -13.14 20.63
C ASP A 371 8.72 -14.00 19.63
N LEU A 372 9.21 -13.43 18.52
CA LEU A 372 10.06 -14.14 17.56
C LEU A 372 11.33 -14.68 18.22
N ASN A 373 12.05 -13.85 18.97
CA ASN A 373 13.30 -14.21 19.65
C ASN A 373 13.09 -15.29 20.72
N SER A 374 11.92 -15.33 21.34
CA SER A 374 11.54 -16.35 22.32
C SER A 374 11.20 -17.72 21.70
N GLN A 375 11.07 -17.82 20.35
CA GLN A 375 10.67 -19.03 19.61
C GLN A 375 9.36 -19.66 20.10
N THR A 376 8.51 -18.88 20.77
CA THR A 376 7.31 -19.40 21.43
C THR A 376 6.26 -19.82 20.40
N ASN A 377 6.12 -19.09 19.29
CA ASN A 377 4.99 -19.23 18.36
C ASN A 377 5.34 -19.51 16.88
N GLN A 378 6.61 -19.74 16.53
CA GLN A 378 7.03 -19.85 15.11
C GLN A 378 6.49 -21.11 14.42
N CYS A 379 5.61 -20.93 13.43
CA CYS A 379 5.12 -22.00 12.55
C CYS A 379 4.66 -23.27 13.30
N LYS A 380 3.96 -23.05 14.42
CA LYS A 380 3.46 -24.10 15.31
C LYS A 380 1.99 -24.43 15.08
#